data_AF-A0A2S9FLM8-F1
#
_entry.id   AF-A0A2S9FLM8-F1
#
_cell.length_a   1.000
_cell.length_b   1.000
_cell.length_c   1.000
_cell.angle_alpha   90.00
_cell.angle_beta   90.00
_cell.angle_gamma   90.00
#
_symmetry.space_group_name_H-M   'P 1'
#
loop_
_entity.id
_entity.type
_entity.pdbx_description
1 polymer ?
#
loop_
_entity_poly.entity_id
_entity_poly.type
_entity_poly.pdbx_seq_one_letter_code
_entity_poly.pdbx_strand_id
1 'polypeptide(L)'
;MTLLDTDVLITAAQESTGLTDFGDDTLPTRVALVVDRLNSAGLDDTASRAAARTIGGLLTSRLHVVDDHARLPLAAERITAPLFATGEPRSGTTLLHALLAEDED
;
A
#
# COMPACT_ATOMS: atom_id res chain seq x y z
N MET A 1 20.83 -6.34 -13.47
CA MET A 1 19.38 -6.16 -13.62
C MET A 1 18.67 -7.20 -12.78
N THR A 2 18.32 -6.80 -11.57
CA THR A 2 17.44 -7.56 -10.68
C THR A 2 16.01 -7.50 -11.21
N LEU A 3 15.46 -8.65 -11.58
CA LEU A 3 14.04 -8.81 -11.88
C LEU A 3 13.25 -8.94 -10.57
N LEU A 4 12.10 -8.29 -10.54
CA LEU A 4 11.12 -8.44 -9.46
C LEU A 4 10.35 -9.74 -9.64
N ASP A 5 10.08 -10.42 -8.54
CA ASP A 5 9.31 -11.67 -8.49
C ASP A 5 8.14 -11.48 -7.51
N THR A 6 6.93 -11.71 -7.99
CA THR A 6 5.70 -11.50 -7.23
C THR A 6 5.60 -12.42 -6.03
N ASP A 7 5.93 -13.70 -6.18
CA ASP A 7 5.80 -14.69 -5.13
C ASP A 7 6.83 -14.42 -4.02
N VAL A 8 8.05 -13.99 -4.40
CA VAL A 8 9.07 -13.56 -3.43
C VAL A 8 8.61 -12.34 -2.64
N LEU A 9 8.01 -11.34 -3.29
CA LEU A 9 7.53 -10.13 -2.61
C LEU A 9 6.36 -10.43 -1.65
N ILE A 10 5.44 -11.29 -2.06
CA ILE A 10 4.31 -11.73 -1.22
C ILE A 10 4.81 -12.54 -0.02
N THR A 11 5.66 -13.55 -0.28
CA THR A 11 6.21 -14.41 0.77
C THR A 11 7.00 -13.58 1.78
N ALA A 12 7.85 -12.66 1.33
CA ALA A 12 8.61 -11.80 2.23
C ALA A 12 7.72 -10.92 3.12
N ALA A 13 6.61 -10.39 2.57
CA ALA A 13 5.65 -9.62 3.37
C ALA A 13 4.95 -10.50 4.43
N GLN A 14 4.53 -11.71 4.06
CA GLN A 14 3.92 -12.67 4.98
C GLN A 14 4.89 -13.11 6.08
N GLU A 15 6.13 -13.46 5.72
CA GLU A 15 7.18 -13.84 6.68
C GLU A 15 7.51 -12.69 7.64
N SER A 16 7.59 -11.46 7.15
CA SER A 16 7.92 -10.28 7.98
C SER A 16 6.85 -9.93 9.01
N THR A 17 5.58 -10.28 8.72
CA THR A 17 4.43 -9.93 9.55
C THR A 17 3.91 -11.11 10.37
N GLY A 18 4.17 -12.35 9.94
CA GLY A 18 3.51 -13.55 10.45
C GLY A 18 2.04 -13.69 10.00
N LEU A 19 1.58 -12.83 9.09
CA LEU A 19 0.20 -12.78 8.61
C LEU A 19 0.12 -13.29 7.17
N THR A 20 -0.98 -13.94 6.82
CA THR A 20 -1.16 -14.53 5.48
C THR A 20 -2.40 -14.04 4.74
N ASP A 21 -3.36 -13.44 5.45
CA ASP A 21 -4.64 -13.02 4.89
C ASP A 21 -4.58 -11.59 4.34
N PHE A 22 -4.69 -11.48 3.01
CA PHE A 22 -4.77 -10.19 2.31
C PHE A 22 -6.21 -9.67 2.16
N GLY A 23 -7.21 -10.42 2.60
CA GLY A 23 -8.63 -10.08 2.53
C GLY A 23 -9.17 -9.90 1.11
N ASP A 24 -8.44 -10.39 0.10
CA ASP A 24 -8.76 -10.30 -1.33
C ASP A 24 -7.88 -11.28 -2.13
N ASP A 25 -8.48 -12.38 -2.60
CA ASP A 25 -7.80 -13.42 -3.37
C ASP A 25 -7.30 -12.95 -4.74
N THR A 26 -7.77 -11.79 -5.22
CA THR A 26 -7.32 -11.23 -6.50
C THR A 26 -6.06 -10.36 -6.36
N LEU A 27 -5.61 -10.08 -5.13
CA LEU A 27 -4.43 -9.25 -4.86
C LEU A 27 -3.15 -9.79 -5.51
N PRO A 28 -2.78 -11.09 -5.42
CA PRO A 28 -1.57 -11.61 -6.06
C PRO A 28 -1.52 -11.34 -7.56
N THR A 29 -2.64 -11.49 -8.26
CA THR A 29 -2.76 -11.22 -9.70
C THR A 29 -2.53 -9.74 -10.03
N ARG A 30 -3.05 -8.81 -9.21
CA ARG A 30 -2.81 -7.37 -9.43
C ARG A 30 -1.35 -6.99 -9.15
N VAL A 31 -0.71 -7.60 -8.17
CA VAL A 31 0.71 -7.40 -7.89
C VAL A 31 1.56 -7.93 -9.04
N ALA A 32 1.23 -9.10 -9.60
CA ALA A 32 1.89 -9.65 -10.79
C ALA A 32 1.84 -8.68 -11.97
N LEU A 33 0.67 -8.07 -12.24
CA LEU A 33 0.54 -7.07 -13.30
C LEU A 33 1.48 -5.87 -13.11
N VAL A 34 1.63 -5.38 -11.88
CA VAL A 34 2.53 -4.28 -11.54
C VAL A 34 4.00 -4.70 -11.72
N VAL A 35 4.36 -5.88 -11.22
CA VAL A 35 5.70 -6.47 -11.34
C VAL A 35 6.10 -6.65 -12.80
N ASP A 36 5.23 -7.22 -13.63
CA ASP A 36 5.46 -7.39 -15.06
C ASP A 36 5.70 -6.06 -15.77
N ARG A 37 4.93 -5.02 -15.40
CA ARG A 37 5.08 -3.69 -15.98
C ARG A 37 6.40 -3.03 -15.59
N LEU A 38 6.83 -3.20 -14.34
CA LEU A 38 8.10 -2.68 -13.84
C LEU A 38 9.30 -3.42 -14.46
N ASN A 39 9.22 -4.74 -14.55
CA ASN A 39 10.25 -5.56 -15.22
C ASN A 39 10.40 -5.18 -16.70
N SER A 40 9.29 -4.81 -17.36
CA SER A 40 9.30 -4.34 -18.75
C SER A 40 9.76 -2.89 -18.94
N ALA A 41 9.94 -2.12 -17.86
CA ALA A 41 10.28 -0.70 -17.92
C ALA A 41 11.78 -0.41 -18.02
N GLY A 42 12.64 -1.43 -18.04
CA GLY A 42 14.10 -1.25 -18.17
C GLY A 42 14.75 -0.60 -16.94
N LEU A 43 14.24 -0.91 -15.73
CA LEU A 43 14.75 -0.39 -14.48
C LEU A 43 16.18 -0.86 -14.20
N ASP A 44 17.03 0.04 -13.71
CA ASP A 44 18.32 -0.34 -13.14
C ASP A 44 18.15 -1.01 -11.76
N ASP A 45 19.24 -1.58 -11.23
CA ASP A 45 19.19 -2.30 -9.96
C ASP A 45 18.76 -1.42 -8.77
N THR A 46 19.02 -0.11 -8.81
CA THR A 46 18.61 0.81 -7.76
C THR A 46 17.10 1.05 -7.81
N ALA A 47 16.56 1.26 -9.00
CA ALA A 47 15.13 1.41 -9.23
C ALA A 47 14.35 0.12 -8.93
N SER A 48 14.85 -1.06 -9.33
CA SER A 48 14.25 -2.35 -8.97
C SER A 48 14.21 -2.53 -7.45
N ARG A 49 15.30 -2.23 -6.74
CA ARG A 49 15.31 -2.29 -5.26
C ARG A 49 14.33 -1.31 -4.63
N ALA A 50 14.19 -0.10 -5.18
CA ALA A 50 13.23 0.88 -4.67
C ALA A 50 11.79 0.39 -4.86
N ALA A 51 11.47 -0.15 -6.05
CA ALA A 51 10.17 -0.74 -6.33
C ALA A 51 9.86 -1.93 -5.40
N ALA A 52 10.81 -2.84 -5.19
CA ALA A 52 10.66 -3.96 -4.25
C ALA A 52 10.32 -3.48 -2.83
N ARG A 53 11.02 -2.44 -2.33
CA ARG A 53 10.73 -1.86 -1.01
C ARG A 53 9.33 -1.24 -0.94
N THR A 54 8.92 -0.51 -1.98
CA THR A 54 7.58 0.09 -2.05
C THR A 54 6.49 -0.98 -2.07
N ILE A 55 6.62 -2.00 -2.93
CA ILE A 55 5.64 -3.09 -3.02
C ILE A 55 5.59 -3.85 -1.70
N GLY A 56 6.74 -4.20 -1.11
CA GLY A 56 6.82 -4.87 0.17
C GLY A 56 6.12 -4.09 1.29
N GLY A 57 6.37 -2.78 1.39
CA GLY A 57 5.70 -1.92 2.37
C GLY A 57 4.18 -1.89 2.20
N LEU A 58 3.68 -1.81 0.96
CA LEU A 58 2.24 -1.83 0.68
C LEU A 58 1.60 -3.19 1.04
N LEU A 59 2.28 -4.30 0.75
CA LEU A 59 1.81 -5.66 1.10
C LEU A 59 1.76 -5.85 2.62
N THR A 60 2.83 -5.47 3.33
CA THR A 60 2.89 -5.49 4.80
C THR A 60 1.78 -4.64 5.42
N SER A 61 1.58 -3.40 4.96
CA SER A 61 0.48 -2.56 5.44
C SER A 61 -0.89 -3.19 5.19
N ARG A 62 -1.11 -3.82 4.03
CA ARG A 62 -2.38 -4.50 3.73
C ARG A 62 -2.64 -5.65 4.70
N LEU A 63 -1.64 -6.49 4.99
CA LEU A 63 -1.77 -7.60 5.95
C LEU A 63 -2.19 -7.09 7.34
N HIS A 64 -1.54 -6.03 7.84
CA HIS A 64 -1.89 -5.45 9.13
C HIS A 64 -3.31 -4.86 9.15
N VAL A 65 -3.72 -4.14 8.09
CA VAL A 65 -5.10 -3.60 8.03
C VAL A 65 -6.14 -4.72 8.08
N VAL A 66 -5.90 -5.84 7.39
CA VAL A 66 -6.83 -6.98 7.39
C VAL A 66 -6.87 -7.65 8.76
N ASP A 67 -5.72 -7.89 9.38
CA ASP A 67 -5.64 -8.45 10.75
C ASP A 67 -6.33 -7.54 11.78
N ASP A 68 -6.09 -6.24 11.72
CA ASP A 68 -6.73 -5.26 12.61
C ASP A 68 -8.26 -5.28 12.46
N HIS A 69 -8.77 -5.37 11.22
CA HIS A 69 -10.19 -5.52 10.96
C HIS A 69 -10.80 -6.81 11.52
N ALA A 70 -10.03 -7.89 11.60
CA ALA A 70 -10.48 -9.15 12.19
C ALA A 70 -10.43 -9.11 13.73
N ARG A 71 -9.49 -8.38 14.31
CA ARG A 71 -9.19 -8.37 15.76
C ARG A 71 -9.90 -7.26 16.52
N LEU A 72 -10.18 -6.13 15.89
CA LEU A 72 -10.76 -4.95 16.51
C LEU A 72 -12.22 -4.77 16.08
N PRO A 73 -13.09 -4.21 16.93
CA PRO A 73 -14.52 -4.00 16.61
C PRO A 73 -14.75 -2.80 15.66
N LEU A 74 -13.87 -2.59 14.66
CA LEU A 74 -13.89 -1.43 13.75
C LEU A 74 -15.14 -1.36 12.88
N ALA A 75 -15.78 -2.50 12.59
CA ALA A 75 -16.98 -2.55 11.76
C ALA A 75 -18.19 -1.81 12.37
N ALA A 76 -18.18 -1.55 13.68
CA ALA A 76 -19.22 -0.78 14.35
C ALA A 76 -19.02 0.75 14.24
N GLU A 77 -17.81 1.20 13.91
CA GLU A 77 -17.46 2.61 13.84
C GLU A 77 -18.01 3.24 12.56
N ARG A 78 -18.58 4.45 12.69
CA ARG A 78 -19.16 5.19 11.55
C ARG A 78 -18.39 6.49 11.36
N ILE A 79 -17.72 6.60 10.22
CA ILE A 79 -17.10 7.85 9.78
C ILE A 79 -18.19 8.75 9.20
N THR A 80 -18.48 9.88 9.86
CA THR A 80 -19.50 10.86 9.45
C THR A 80 -18.85 12.15 8.98
N ALA A 81 -19.34 12.72 7.87
CA ALA A 81 -18.85 13.98 7.30
C ALA A 81 -17.31 14.04 7.05
N PRO A 82 -16.70 13.04 6.38
CA PRO A 82 -15.28 13.10 6.06
C PRO A 82 -14.97 14.23 5.08
N LEU A 83 -13.85 14.92 5.32
CA LEU A 83 -13.30 15.90 4.40
C LEU A 83 -12.23 15.26 3.51
N PHE A 84 -12.30 15.51 2.20
CA PHE A 84 -11.32 15.03 1.23
C PHE A 84 -10.65 16.20 0.53
N ALA A 85 -9.35 16.39 0.77
CA ALA A 85 -8.54 17.34 0.01
C ALA A 85 -8.12 16.71 -1.33
N THR A 86 -8.63 17.26 -2.44
CA THR A 86 -8.33 16.78 -3.80
C THR A 86 -8.05 17.95 -4.74
N GLY A 87 -7.31 17.68 -5.81
CA GLY A 87 -6.90 18.66 -6.81
C GLY A 87 -5.77 18.14 -7.67
N GLU A 88 -5.42 18.89 -8.72
CA GLU A 88 -4.31 18.56 -9.59
C GLU A 88 -2.97 18.51 -8.82
N PRO A 89 -1.98 17.74 -9.31
CA PRO A 89 -0.65 17.78 -8.73
C PRO A 89 -0.14 19.22 -8.62
N ARG A 90 0.38 19.60 -7.44
CA ARG A 90 0.93 20.94 -7.13
C ARG A 90 -0.11 22.07 -7.04
N SER A 91 -1.38 21.77 -6.82
CA SER A 91 -2.46 22.78 -6.60
C SER A 91 -2.58 23.33 -5.17
N GLY A 92 -1.69 22.95 -4.25
CA GLY A 92 -1.72 23.39 -2.85
C GLY A 92 -2.48 22.45 -1.91
N THR A 93 -2.91 21.27 -2.37
CA THR A 93 -3.59 20.26 -1.52
C THR A 93 -2.78 19.84 -0.29
N THR A 94 -1.44 19.84 -0.37
CA THR A 94 -0.59 19.58 0.80
C THR A 94 -0.71 20.66 1.88
N LEU A 95 -0.75 21.94 1.49
CA LEU A 95 -0.94 23.05 2.45
C LEU A 95 -2.35 22.97 3.06
N LEU A 96 -3.36 22.74 2.23
CA LEU A 96 -4.74 22.58 2.71
C LEU A 96 -4.86 21.42 3.69
N HIS A 97 -4.29 20.25 3.37
CA HIS A 97 -4.30 19.09 4.26
C HIS A 97 -3.60 19.39 5.60
N ALA A 98 -2.47 20.09 5.57
CA ALA A 98 -1.79 20.50 6.80
C ALA A 98 -2.64 21.47 7.64
N LEU A 99 -3.29 22.46 7.02
CA LEU A 99 -4.16 23.40 7.73
C LEU A 99 -5.40 22.71 8.34
N LEU A 100 -5.97 21.72 7.65
CA LEU A 100 -7.08 20.93 8.19
C LEU A 100 -6.65 20.07 9.39
N ALA A 101 -5.38 19.65 9.45
CA ALA A 101 -4.85 18.83 10.54
C ALA A 101 -4.48 19.64 11.80
N GLU A 102 -4.51 20.97 11.74
CA GLU A 102 -4.35 21.84 12.92
C GLU A 102 -5.67 22.03 13.69
N ASP A 103 -6.80 21.52 13.15
CA ASP A 103 -8.06 21.48 13.88
C ASP A 103 -7.98 20.42 15.00
N GLU A 104 -8.35 20.79 16.22
CA GLU A 104 -8.28 19.91 17.41
C GLU A 104 -9.56 19.05 17.57
N ASP A 105 -10.61 19.37 16.82
CA ASP A 105 -11.89 18.66 16.79
C ASP A 105 -11.90 17.49 15.76
#